data_AF-A0A2N3CLH3-F1
#
_entry.id   AF-A0A2N3CLH3-F1
#
_cell.length_a   1.000
_cell.length_b   1.000
_cell.length_c   1.000
_cell.angle_alpha   90.00
_cell.angle_beta   90.00
_cell.angle_gamma   90.00
#
_symmetry.space_group_name_H-M   'P 1'
#
loop_
_entity.id
_entity.type
_entity.pdbx_description
1 polymer ?
#
loop_
_entity_poly.entity_id
_entity_poly.type
_entity_poly.pdbx_seq_one_letter_code
_entity_poly.pdbx_strand_id
1 'polypeptide(L)'
;ESFGGIHHLYANDAALQGYRAGSFPDGAVIVFDLLEAASADGALTEGARKVLGVMVKDNARHGDTGGWGFEGWAGGDPGKPVVGAAAAEACFGCHTAVEERGFVFSTFRD
;
A
#
# COMPACT_ATOMS: atom_id res chain seq x y z
N GLU A 1 12.60 11.74 4.40
CA GLU A 1 11.90 10.43 4.43
C GLU A 1 10.44 10.64 4.78
N SER A 2 9.52 10.31 3.86
CA SER A 2 8.08 10.56 4.03
C SER A 2 7.33 9.42 4.75
N PHE A 3 7.89 8.20 4.77
CA PHE A 3 7.24 7.00 5.31
C PHE A 3 7.82 6.48 6.64
N GLY A 4 8.59 7.30 7.38
CA GLY A 4 9.10 6.90 8.70
C GLY A 4 7.98 6.64 9.72
N GLY A 5 8.04 5.51 10.41
CA GLY A 5 7.05 5.05 11.38
C GLY A 5 6.99 3.52 11.50
N ILE A 6 5.95 3.01 12.17
CA ILE A 6 5.60 1.59 12.15
C ILE A 6 4.51 1.42 11.11
N HIS A 7 4.61 0.39 10.26
CA HIS A 7 3.64 0.17 9.21
C HIS A 7 3.20 -1.28 9.11
N HIS A 8 1.89 -1.46 9.01
CA HIS A 8 1.25 -2.76 8.87
C HIS A 8 0.69 -2.91 7.47
N LEU A 9 0.82 -4.11 6.94
CA LEU A 9 0.31 -4.46 5.63
C LEU A 9 -0.86 -5.41 5.81
N TYR A 10 -2.01 -5.08 5.24
CA TYR A 10 -3.19 -5.93 5.23
C TYR A 10 -3.55 -6.31 3.80
N ALA A 11 -4.09 -7.51 3.63
CA ALA A 11 -4.43 -8.08 2.35
C ALA A 11 -5.79 -8.77 2.42
N ASN A 12 -6.66 -8.52 1.44
CA ASN A 12 -7.89 -9.30 1.28
C ASN A 12 -7.59 -10.70 0.69
N ASP A 13 -8.61 -11.55 0.59
CA ASP A 13 -8.46 -12.91 0.07
C ASP A 13 -7.88 -12.97 -1.34
N ALA A 14 -8.26 -12.05 -2.22
CA ALA A 14 -7.74 -11.95 -3.57
C ALA A 14 -6.25 -11.55 -3.59
N ALA A 15 -5.83 -10.61 -2.72
CA ALA A 15 -4.43 -10.27 -2.56
C ALA A 15 -3.62 -11.43 -1.96
N LEU A 16 -4.17 -12.19 -1.01
CA LEU A 16 -3.53 -13.40 -0.47
C LEU A 16 -3.32 -14.48 -1.53
N GLN A 17 -4.27 -14.66 -2.45
CA GLN A 17 -4.07 -15.51 -3.63
C GLN A 17 -2.89 -15.00 -4.46
N GLY A 18 -2.83 -13.68 -4.69
CA GLY A 18 -1.74 -13.07 -5.43
C GLY A 18 -0.37 -13.25 -4.78
N TYR A 19 -0.26 -13.08 -3.47
CA TYR A 19 0.97 -13.33 -2.73
C TYR A 19 1.46 -14.78 -2.83
N ARG A 20 0.53 -15.75 -2.87
CA ARG A 20 0.87 -17.18 -2.99
C ARG A 20 1.22 -17.58 -4.41
N ALA A 21 0.58 -16.97 -5.41
CA ALA A 21 0.75 -17.31 -6.83
C ALA A 21 1.83 -16.47 -7.54
N GLY A 22 2.23 -15.33 -6.98
CA GLY A 22 3.11 -14.35 -7.62
C GLY A 22 2.41 -13.48 -8.67
N SER A 23 1.08 -13.54 -8.78
CA SER A 23 0.28 -12.73 -9.72
C SER A 23 -1.06 -12.37 -9.10
N PHE A 24 -1.40 -11.08 -9.09
CA PHE A 24 -2.56 -10.55 -8.37
C PHE A 24 -3.80 -10.46 -9.28
N PRO A 25 -4.92 -11.13 -8.93
CA PRO A 25 -6.16 -11.03 -9.68
C PRO A 25 -6.86 -9.68 -9.47
N ASP A 26 -7.73 -9.29 -10.41
CA ASP A 26 -8.61 -8.13 -10.22
C ASP A 26 -9.45 -8.28 -8.94
N GLY A 27 -9.65 -7.17 -8.24
CA GLY A 27 -10.26 -7.13 -6.91
C GLY A 27 -9.28 -7.40 -5.76
N ALA A 28 -8.00 -7.67 -6.01
CA ALA A 28 -6.98 -7.70 -4.97
C ALA A 28 -6.84 -6.30 -4.33
N VAL A 29 -6.83 -6.27 -3.00
CA VAL A 29 -6.65 -5.04 -2.21
C VAL A 29 -5.54 -5.23 -1.20
N ILE A 30 -4.58 -4.31 -1.19
CA ILE A 30 -3.49 -4.24 -0.22
C ILE A 30 -3.57 -2.88 0.48
N VAL A 31 -3.50 -2.89 1.80
CA VAL A 31 -3.53 -1.69 2.64
C VAL A 31 -2.18 -1.50 3.32
N PHE A 32 -1.64 -0.30 3.23
CA PHE A 32 -0.46 0.17 3.92
C PHE A 32 -0.91 1.13 5.04
N ASP A 33 -0.88 0.66 6.28
CA ASP A 33 -1.28 1.45 7.45
C ASP A 33 -0.04 1.97 8.17
N LEU A 34 0.26 3.27 8.03
CA LEU A 34 1.43 3.88 8.64
C LEU A 34 1.04 4.65 9.90
N LEU A 35 1.71 4.32 10.98
CA LEU A 35 1.59 4.93 12.29
C LEU A 35 2.88 5.65 12.68
N GLU A 36 2.75 6.65 13.54
CA GLU A 36 3.89 7.22 14.25
C GLU A 36 4.60 6.13 15.06
N ALA A 37 5.92 6.26 15.20
CA ALA A 37 6.72 5.44 16.10
C ALA A 37 7.18 6.30 17.27
N ALA A 38 6.74 5.97 18.48
CA ALA A 38 7.15 6.65 19.70
C ALA A 38 8.14 5.76 20.47
N SER A 39 9.27 6.33 20.87
CA SER A 39 10.24 5.64 21.73
C SER A 39 9.91 5.92 23.19
N ALA A 40 9.63 4.88 23.96
CA ALA A 40 9.36 4.95 25.39
C ALA A 40 9.93 3.71 26.08
N ASP A 41 10.59 3.90 27.23
CA ASP A 41 11.09 2.82 28.08
C ASP A 41 11.95 1.76 27.36
N GLY A 42 12.74 2.19 26.37
CA GLY A 42 13.59 1.29 25.58
C GLY A 42 12.86 0.48 24.51
N ALA A 43 11.59 0.80 24.22
CA ALA A 43 10.78 0.17 23.20
C ALA A 43 10.25 1.20 22.18
N LEU A 44 9.97 0.72 20.96
CA LEU A 44 9.15 1.45 20.01
C LEU A 44 7.68 1.05 20.20
N THR A 45 6.82 2.04 20.27
CA THR A 45 5.37 1.90 20.43
C THR A 45 4.65 2.63 19.31
N GLU A 46 3.46 2.15 18.99
CA GLU A 46 2.61 2.79 17.98
C GLU A 46 1.98 4.07 18.52
N GLY A 47 2.06 5.13 17.73
CA GLY A 47 1.36 6.38 17.95
C GLY A 47 0.16 6.55 17.03
N ALA A 48 -0.16 7.80 16.69
CA ALA A 48 -1.30 8.09 15.82
C ALA A 48 -1.07 7.58 14.38
N ARG A 49 -2.15 7.21 13.68
CA ARG A 49 -2.10 6.93 12.25
C ARG A 49 -1.73 8.19 11.47
N LYS A 50 -0.74 8.08 10.59
CA LYS A 50 -0.28 9.16 9.70
C LYS A 50 -0.99 9.10 8.36
N VAL A 51 -1.04 7.92 7.74
CA VAL A 51 -1.68 7.70 6.45
C VAL A 51 -2.15 6.25 6.32
N LEU A 52 -3.30 6.07 5.68
CA LEU A 52 -3.76 4.77 5.20
C LEU A 52 -3.62 4.76 3.68
N GLY A 53 -2.62 4.07 3.14
CA GLY A 53 -2.46 3.83 1.71
C GLY A 53 -3.23 2.59 1.27
N VAL A 54 -3.80 2.62 0.07
CA VAL A 54 -4.51 1.47 -0.51
C VAL A 54 -4.10 1.28 -1.96
N MET A 55 -3.81 0.03 -2.31
CA MET A 55 -3.65 -0.44 -3.67
C MET A 55 -4.83 -1.34 -4.05
N VAL A 56 -5.46 -1.10 -5.19
CA VAL A 56 -6.56 -1.91 -5.73
C VAL A 56 -6.22 -2.40 -7.13
N LYS A 57 -6.28 -3.72 -7.35
CA LYS A 57 -6.05 -4.32 -8.68
C LYS A 57 -7.34 -4.25 -9.50
N ASP A 58 -7.30 -3.51 -10.59
CA ASP A 58 -8.35 -3.45 -11.62
C ASP A 58 -7.68 -3.11 -12.96
N ASN A 59 -7.42 -4.13 -13.77
CA ASN A 59 -6.74 -3.96 -15.07
C ASN A 59 -7.52 -3.08 -16.05
N ALA A 60 -8.86 -3.07 -15.96
CA ALA A 60 -9.68 -2.27 -16.87
C ALA A 60 -9.61 -0.77 -16.52
N ARG A 61 -9.54 -0.43 -15.23
CA ARG A 61 -9.50 0.97 -14.77
C ARG A 61 -8.09 1.55 -14.66
N HIS A 62 -7.08 0.71 -14.47
CA HIS A 62 -5.74 1.14 -14.08
C HIS A 62 -4.65 0.59 -15.01
N GLY A 63 -4.94 0.46 -16.31
CA GLY A 63 -4.02 -0.08 -17.31
C GLY A 63 -2.66 0.63 -17.35
N ASP A 64 -2.67 1.96 -17.19
CA ASP A 64 -1.46 2.80 -17.24
C ASP A 64 -0.54 2.66 -16.00
N THR A 65 -1.04 2.01 -14.94
CA THR A 65 -0.33 1.80 -13.67
C THR A 65 -0.19 0.32 -13.32
N GLY A 66 0.01 -0.52 -14.35
CA GLY A 66 0.21 -1.97 -14.16
C GLY A 66 -1.04 -2.68 -13.62
N GLY A 67 -2.22 -2.10 -13.83
CA GLY A 67 -3.50 -2.53 -13.29
C GLY A 67 -3.75 -2.13 -11.84
N TRP A 68 -2.88 -1.35 -11.21
CA TRP A 68 -3.06 -0.94 -9.81
C TRP A 68 -3.53 0.50 -9.67
N GLY A 69 -4.65 0.71 -8.98
CA GLY A 69 -5.04 2.01 -8.46
C GLY A 69 -4.34 2.27 -7.14
N PHE A 70 -3.88 3.51 -6.92
CA PHE A 70 -3.20 3.94 -5.70
C PHE A 70 -3.92 5.16 -5.12
N GLU A 71 -4.20 5.12 -3.82
CA GLU A 71 -4.67 6.28 -3.07
C GLU A 71 -4.16 6.21 -1.62
N GLY A 72 -4.16 7.33 -0.92
CA GLY A 72 -3.90 7.40 0.50
C GLY A 72 -4.82 8.38 1.20
N TRP A 73 -5.09 8.16 2.48
CA TRP A 73 -5.92 9.04 3.31
C TRP A 73 -5.15 9.51 4.53
N ALA A 74 -5.07 10.84 4.71
CA ALA A 74 -4.41 11.44 5.86
C ALA A 74 -5.10 11.00 7.16
N GLY A 75 -4.34 10.39 8.07
CA GLY A 75 -4.88 9.80 9.30
C GLY A 75 -5.90 8.67 9.09
N GLY A 76 -6.03 8.15 7.86
CA GLY A 76 -7.09 7.22 7.47
C GLY A 76 -8.49 7.84 7.37
N ASP A 77 -8.60 9.16 7.34
CA ASP A 77 -9.88 9.88 7.18
C ASP A 77 -10.37 9.81 5.73
N PRO A 78 -11.49 9.14 5.41
CA PRO A 78 -12.00 9.03 4.04
C PRO A 78 -12.26 10.37 3.34
N GLY A 79 -12.48 11.45 4.12
CA GLY A 79 -12.66 12.81 3.61
C GLY A 79 -11.37 13.53 3.23
N LYS A 80 -10.19 12.90 3.42
CA LYS A 80 -8.87 13.53 3.20
C LYS A 80 -7.96 12.66 2.30
N PRO A 81 -8.33 12.42 1.04
CA PRO A 81 -7.43 11.77 0.08
C PRO A 81 -6.20 12.65 -0.17
N VAL A 82 -5.03 12.03 -0.41
CA VAL A 82 -3.75 12.76 -0.54
C VAL A 82 -2.96 12.43 -1.81
N VAL A 83 -3.40 11.50 -2.65
CA VAL A 83 -2.75 11.12 -3.91
C VAL A 83 -3.52 11.67 -5.11
N GLY A 84 -4.79 11.29 -5.27
CA GLY A 84 -5.61 11.69 -6.40
C GLY A 84 -4.95 11.44 -7.77
N ALA A 85 -4.98 12.43 -8.65
CA ALA A 85 -4.44 12.33 -10.02
C ALA A 85 -2.91 12.13 -10.09
N ALA A 86 -2.18 12.30 -8.98
CA ALA A 86 -0.73 12.13 -8.94
C ALA A 86 -0.29 10.66 -8.81
N ALA A 87 -1.21 9.70 -8.75
CA ALA A 87 -0.90 8.27 -8.47
C ALA A 87 0.22 7.67 -9.35
N ALA A 88 0.25 8.01 -10.64
CA ALA A 88 1.28 7.51 -11.56
C ALA A 88 2.69 7.96 -11.16
N GLU A 89 2.86 9.24 -10.82
CA GLU A 89 4.15 9.84 -10.46
C GLU A 89 4.51 9.59 -9.00
N ALA A 90 3.53 9.75 -8.09
CA ALA A 90 3.74 9.70 -6.65
C ALA A 90 3.85 8.27 -6.09
N CYS A 91 3.31 7.27 -6.79
CA CYS A 91 3.25 5.88 -6.29
C CYS A 91 3.80 4.89 -7.32
N PHE A 92 3.17 4.82 -8.50
CA PHE A 92 3.46 3.75 -9.46
C PHE A 92 4.92 3.76 -9.93
N GLY A 93 5.49 4.93 -10.21
CA GLY A 93 6.90 5.04 -10.63
C GLY A 93 7.92 4.41 -9.67
N CYS A 94 7.64 4.35 -8.37
CA CYS A 94 8.48 3.62 -7.42
C CYS A 94 8.21 2.11 -7.47
N HIS A 95 6.95 1.72 -7.64
CA HIS A 95 6.51 0.32 -7.67
C HIS A 95 6.90 -0.43 -8.94
N THR A 96 7.25 0.25 -10.04
CA THR A 96 7.81 -0.39 -11.25
C THR A 96 9.15 -1.08 -10.98
N ALA A 97 9.86 -0.71 -9.91
CA ALA A 97 11.12 -1.36 -9.52
C ALA A 97 10.96 -2.84 -9.11
N VAL A 98 9.73 -3.30 -8.86
CA VAL A 98 9.38 -4.69 -8.52
C VAL A 98 8.28 -5.22 -9.44
N GLU A 99 8.33 -4.84 -10.72
CA GLU A 99 7.39 -5.30 -11.77
C GLU A 99 7.29 -6.83 -11.83
N GLU A 100 8.42 -7.53 -11.69
CA GLU A 100 8.49 -9.00 -11.71
C GLU A 100 7.71 -9.66 -10.57
N ARG A 101 7.30 -8.88 -9.57
CA ARG A 101 6.48 -9.29 -8.42
C ARG A 101 5.07 -8.71 -8.47
N GLY A 102 4.64 -8.27 -9.66
CA GLY A 102 3.32 -7.66 -9.85
C GLY A 102 3.20 -6.28 -9.20
N PHE A 103 4.30 -5.52 -9.12
CA PHE A 103 4.36 -4.17 -8.55
C PHE A 103 4.13 -4.12 -7.03
N VAL A 104 4.38 -5.20 -6.29
CA VAL A 104 4.15 -5.30 -4.83
C VAL A 104 5.44 -5.66 -4.09
N PHE A 105 5.88 -4.78 -3.18
CA PHE A 105 7.12 -4.94 -2.41
C PHE A 105 7.05 -5.96 -1.27
N SER A 106 5.90 -6.14 -0.63
CA SER A 106 5.75 -7.09 0.47
C SER A 106 5.70 -8.54 -0.05
N THR A 107 6.16 -9.48 0.77
CA THR A 107 6.05 -10.92 0.53
C THR A 107 5.23 -11.55 1.65
N PHE A 108 4.58 -12.67 1.35
CA PHE A 108 4.00 -13.51 2.38
C PHE A 108 5.12 -14.07 3.28
N ARG A 109 4.84 -14.18 4.58
CA ARG A 109 5.69 -14.85 5.57
C ARG A 109 4.82 -15.51 6.63
N ASP A 110 5.34 -16.55 7.25
CA ASP A 110 4.74 -17.21 8.41
C ASP A 110 5.00 -16.42 9.71
#